data_AF-A0A951QZD9-F1
#
_entry.id   AF-A0A951QZD9-F1
#
_cell.length_a   1.000
_cell.length_b   1.000
_cell.length_c   1.000
_cell.angle_alpha   90.00
_cell.angle_beta   90.00
_cell.angle_gamma   90.00
#
_symmetry.space_group_name_H-M   'P 1'
#
loop_
_entity.id
_entity.type
_entity.pdbx_description
1 polymer ?
#
loop_
_entity_poly.entity_id
_entity_poly.type
_entity_poly.pdbx_seq_one_letter_code
_entity_poly.pdbx_strand_id
1 'polypeptide(L)'
;MKRILVPIKSKLKPIEVEKELKNFKQIHKSSYSQTYYDTKDISWEHKPEGSLRISDHWNFNSHGKKHCELYNIDEYIEDNWILAQYKNGKYHVLKEFGKGIDGYLYISLNSQQIKLIRNLYELGSIEKIYNWYKNNTTKPLLSREGYIKNTKNLSNYISIERLRKFKSKKPKAKKIIFIEEKYMKNVEILIDIYNKSYELNNLTKTKEGINKLKEQYKAYEITKEKEESLESTYILELDNNIAIDFKY
;
A
#
# COMPACT_ATOMS: atom_id res chain seq x y z
N MET A 1 -5.90 18.17 9.50
CA MET A 1 -6.23 16.84 8.95
C MET A 1 -4.92 16.10 8.87
N LYS A 2 -4.83 14.95 9.52
CA LYS A 2 -3.57 14.26 9.74
C LYS A 2 -3.23 13.39 8.52
N ARG A 3 -4.16 12.54 8.10
CA ARG A 3 -4.00 11.65 6.94
C ARG A 3 -5.33 11.05 6.48
N ILE A 4 -5.30 10.42 5.31
CA ILE A 4 -6.34 9.52 4.82
C ILE A 4 -5.73 8.14 4.62
N LEU A 5 -6.34 7.11 5.21
CA LEU A 5 -6.02 5.72 4.94
C LEU A 5 -6.85 5.24 3.75
N VAL A 6 -6.16 4.94 2.65
CA VAL A 6 -6.77 4.50 1.40
C VAL A 6 -6.71 2.96 1.31
N PRO A 7 -7.84 2.26 1.21
CA PRO A 7 -7.86 0.81 1.10
C PRO A 7 -7.39 0.39 -0.30
N ILE A 8 -6.36 -0.45 -0.35
CA ILE A 8 -5.84 -1.06 -1.58
C ILE A 8 -6.13 -2.55 -1.54
N LYS A 9 -6.87 -3.05 -2.53
CA LYS A 9 -7.20 -4.47 -2.63
C LYS A 9 -5.92 -5.32 -2.59
N SER A 10 -5.92 -6.33 -1.73
CA SER A 10 -4.77 -7.18 -1.47
C SER A 10 -5.19 -8.55 -0.94
N LYS A 11 -4.20 -9.42 -0.72
CA LYS A 11 -4.32 -10.70 -0.03
C LYS A 11 -3.79 -10.53 1.39
N LEU A 12 -4.67 -10.64 2.36
CA LEU A 12 -4.35 -10.53 3.78
C LEU A 12 -3.90 -11.88 4.33
N LYS A 13 -3.18 -11.83 5.45
CA LYS A 13 -2.79 -13.02 6.18
C LYS A 13 -4.03 -13.74 6.77
N PRO A 14 -4.08 -15.08 6.71
CA PRO A 14 -5.07 -15.86 7.43
C PRO A 14 -5.05 -15.57 8.93
N ILE A 15 -6.18 -15.70 9.61
CA ILE A 15 -6.29 -15.43 11.05
C ILE A 15 -5.40 -16.36 11.88
N GLU A 16 -5.08 -17.54 11.36
CA GLU A 16 -4.15 -18.52 11.93
C GLU A 16 -2.72 -17.97 12.03
N VAL A 17 -2.31 -17.10 11.10
CA VAL A 17 -1.01 -16.43 11.15
C VAL A 17 -0.93 -15.50 12.35
N GLU A 18 -1.97 -14.70 12.61
CA GLU A 18 -2.04 -13.84 13.80
C GLU A 18 -2.00 -14.64 15.10
N LYS A 19 -2.60 -15.83 15.12
CA LYS A 19 -2.50 -16.75 16.27
C LYS A 19 -1.07 -17.25 16.45
N GLU A 20 -0.38 -17.61 15.36
CA GLU A 20 0.99 -18.11 15.42
C GLU A 20 1.99 -17.02 15.83
N LEU A 21 1.82 -15.79 15.36
CA LEU A 21 2.70 -14.67 15.70
C LEU A 21 2.74 -14.40 17.21
N LYS A 22 1.67 -14.72 17.95
CA LYS A 22 1.65 -14.61 19.42
C LYS A 22 2.61 -15.58 20.12
N ASN A 23 3.05 -16.64 19.44
CA ASN A 23 4.04 -17.58 19.95
C ASN A 23 5.48 -17.10 19.75
N PHE A 24 5.70 -16.05 18.95
CA PHE A 24 7.02 -15.49 18.73
C PHE A 24 7.48 -14.73 19.97
N LYS A 25 8.73 -14.97 20.41
CA LYS A 25 9.32 -14.23 21.55
C LYS A 25 9.37 -12.73 21.30
N GLN A 26 9.55 -12.34 20.04
CA GLN A 26 9.48 -10.97 19.55
C GLN A 26 9.01 -10.99 18.11
N ILE A 27 8.30 -9.95 17.67
CA ILE A 27 7.82 -9.86 16.28
C ILE A 27 8.57 -8.72 15.60
N HIS A 28 9.27 -9.05 14.52
CA HIS A 28 9.86 -8.07 13.61
C HIS A 28 9.19 -8.18 12.23
N LYS A 29 8.41 -7.16 11.87
CA LYS A 29 7.76 -7.07 10.56
C LYS A 29 8.71 -6.43 9.55
N SER A 30 8.78 -6.99 8.34
CA SER A 30 9.50 -6.39 7.22
C SER A 30 8.91 -5.02 6.85
N SER A 31 9.77 -4.06 6.52
CA SER A 31 9.35 -2.76 6.00
C SER A 31 8.78 -2.83 4.57
N TYR A 32 8.98 -3.95 3.88
CA TYR A 32 8.64 -4.09 2.45
C TYR A 32 7.40 -4.95 2.18
N SER A 33 6.96 -5.74 3.15
CA SER A 33 5.90 -6.75 2.97
C SER A 33 5.26 -7.13 4.30
N GLN A 34 4.18 -7.91 4.23
CA GLN A 34 3.57 -8.55 5.40
C GLN A 34 4.35 -9.82 5.79
N THR A 35 5.67 -9.72 5.90
CA THR A 35 6.55 -10.81 6.37
C THR A 35 6.98 -10.53 7.80
N TYR A 36 7.03 -11.59 8.61
CA TYR A 36 7.33 -11.50 10.02
C TYR A 36 8.45 -12.45 10.40
N TYR A 37 9.30 -11.99 11.31
CA TYR A 37 10.44 -12.72 11.86
C TYR A 37 10.36 -12.75 13.38
N ASP A 38 10.91 -13.80 13.99
CA ASP A 38 11.07 -13.89 15.44
C ASP A 38 12.34 -13.21 15.96
N THR A 39 13.09 -12.56 15.06
CA THR A 39 14.35 -11.88 15.36
C THR A 39 14.44 -10.53 14.64
N LYS A 40 15.13 -9.57 15.26
CA LYS A 40 15.51 -8.28 14.64
C LYS A 40 16.88 -8.34 13.96
N ASP A 41 17.68 -9.36 14.28
CA ASP A 41 18.99 -9.58 13.70
C ASP A 41 18.85 -10.21 12.31
N ILE A 42 18.13 -9.54 11.41
CA ILE A 42 17.82 -10.06 10.08
C ILE A 42 18.07 -8.98 9.05
N SER A 43 18.78 -9.35 7.99
CA SER A 43 19.05 -8.46 6.88
C SER A 43 18.86 -9.19 5.57
N TRP A 44 19.06 -8.50 4.45
CA TRP A 44 18.99 -9.14 3.14
C TRP A 44 20.01 -10.28 3.01
N GLU A 45 21.24 -10.06 3.47
CA GLU A 45 22.36 -10.99 3.35
C GLU A 45 22.59 -11.86 4.60
N HIS A 46 21.89 -11.60 5.71
CA HIS A 46 22.05 -12.35 6.96
C HIS A 46 20.72 -12.90 7.48
N LYS A 47 20.70 -14.20 7.78
CA LYS A 47 19.61 -14.91 8.45
C LYS A 47 20.20 -15.70 9.64
N PRO A 48 19.79 -15.42 10.88
CA PRO A 48 20.30 -16.15 12.03
C PRO A 48 19.87 -17.62 11.97
N GLU A 49 20.77 -18.52 12.32
CA GLU A 49 20.47 -19.94 12.43
C GLU A 49 19.36 -20.15 13.48
N GLY A 50 18.37 -20.98 13.15
CA GLY A 50 17.23 -21.27 13.99
C GLY A 50 16.12 -20.20 13.98
N SER A 51 16.31 -19.06 13.30
CA SER A 51 15.29 -18.01 13.20
C SER A 51 14.04 -18.47 12.46
N LEU A 52 12.90 -17.96 12.88
CA LEU A 52 11.59 -18.23 12.29
C LEU A 52 11.17 -17.10 11.35
N ARG A 53 10.49 -17.47 10.28
CA ARG A 53 9.88 -16.55 9.33
C ARG A 53 8.48 -17.02 8.98
N ILE A 54 7.52 -16.10 9.01
CA ILE A 54 6.18 -16.28 8.41
C ILE A 54 6.05 -15.33 7.21
N SER A 55 5.73 -15.89 6.04
CA SER A 55 5.67 -15.16 4.76
C SER A 55 4.72 -15.83 3.78
N ASP A 56 4.11 -15.04 2.90
CA ASP A 56 3.28 -15.48 1.78
C ASP A 56 4.07 -15.70 0.48
N HIS A 57 5.34 -15.29 0.47
CA HIS A 57 6.24 -15.45 -0.67
C HIS A 57 7.58 -16.07 -0.27
N TRP A 58 8.06 -16.99 -1.11
CA TRP A 58 9.29 -17.78 -0.92
C TRP A 58 9.97 -18.04 -2.27
N ASN A 59 11.26 -18.41 -2.25
CA ASN A 59 12.00 -18.83 -3.45
C ASN A 59 12.02 -17.80 -4.60
N PHE A 60 11.92 -16.51 -4.30
CA PHE A 60 11.79 -15.46 -5.31
C PHE A 60 13.14 -14.98 -5.83
N ASN A 61 13.19 -14.55 -7.09
CA ASN A 61 14.39 -13.99 -7.69
C ASN A 61 14.46 -12.48 -7.51
N SER A 62 15.56 -11.98 -6.97
CA SER A 62 15.83 -10.55 -6.80
C SER A 62 17.33 -10.29 -6.92
N HIS A 63 17.69 -9.23 -7.66
CA HIS A 63 19.09 -8.89 -7.97
C HIS A 63 19.89 -10.07 -8.58
N GLY A 64 19.23 -10.88 -9.41
CA GLY A 64 19.86 -12.03 -10.08
C GLY A 64 20.16 -13.22 -9.17
N LYS A 65 19.71 -13.21 -7.91
CA LYS A 65 19.85 -14.32 -6.95
C LYS A 65 18.49 -14.81 -6.48
N LYS A 66 18.41 -16.10 -6.14
CA LYS A 66 17.25 -16.68 -5.45
C LYS A 66 17.33 -16.32 -3.97
N HIS A 67 16.22 -15.90 -3.40
CA HIS A 67 16.14 -15.48 -2.00
C HIS A 67 15.16 -16.33 -1.23
N CYS A 68 15.46 -16.48 0.07
CA CYS A 68 14.56 -17.08 1.04
C CYS A 68 14.17 -18.50 0.63
N GLU A 69 15.22 -19.28 0.34
CA GLU A 69 15.11 -20.60 -0.25
C GLU A 69 14.52 -21.59 0.74
N LEU A 70 13.47 -22.30 0.34
CA LEU A 70 12.95 -23.44 1.09
C LEU A 70 13.78 -24.69 0.82
N TYR A 71 13.96 -25.51 1.85
CA TYR A 71 14.58 -26.82 1.73
C TYR A 71 13.66 -27.76 0.93
N ASN A 72 14.22 -28.43 -0.09
CA ASN A 72 13.52 -29.36 -0.99
C ASN A 72 12.35 -28.79 -1.80
N ILE A 73 12.22 -27.46 -1.89
CA ILE A 73 11.19 -26.82 -2.72
C ILE A 73 11.87 -25.73 -3.54
N ASP A 74 11.89 -25.90 -4.86
CA ASP A 74 12.52 -24.94 -5.75
C ASP A 74 11.57 -23.94 -6.39
N GLU A 75 10.27 -24.22 -6.38
CA GLU A 75 9.25 -23.40 -7.02
C GLU A 75 9.09 -22.05 -6.32
N TYR A 76 8.87 -21.00 -7.12
CA TYR A 76 8.46 -19.70 -6.58
C TYR A 76 7.07 -19.81 -5.97
N ILE A 77 6.93 -19.35 -4.73
CA ILE A 77 5.66 -19.33 -4.00
C ILE A 77 5.26 -17.87 -3.80
N GLU A 78 4.00 -17.57 -4.08
CA GLU A 78 3.32 -16.29 -3.81
C GLU A 78 1.88 -16.59 -3.40
N ASP A 79 1.31 -15.77 -2.51
CA ASP A 79 -0.05 -15.95 -1.97
C ASP A 79 -0.25 -17.32 -1.29
N ASN A 80 0.79 -17.85 -0.63
CA ASN A 80 0.66 -19.01 0.26
C ASN A 80 1.50 -18.80 1.52
N TRP A 81 0.81 -18.68 2.65
CA TRP A 81 1.41 -18.34 3.93
C TRP A 81 2.06 -19.57 4.56
N ILE A 82 3.34 -19.46 4.89
CA ILE A 82 4.15 -20.55 5.45
C ILE A 82 4.94 -20.02 6.64
N LEU A 83 5.04 -20.81 7.70
CA LEU A 83 6.04 -20.69 8.76
C LEU A 83 7.20 -21.63 8.44
N ALA A 84 8.41 -21.10 8.41
CA ALA A 84 9.62 -21.90 8.24
C ALA A 84 10.74 -21.44 9.18
N GLN A 85 11.66 -22.37 9.46
CA GLN A 85 12.84 -22.13 10.29
C GLN A 85 14.11 -22.17 9.44
N TYR A 86 14.98 -21.17 9.59
CA TYR A 86 16.25 -21.15 8.89
C TYR A 86 17.22 -22.17 9.52
N LYS A 87 17.69 -23.12 8.71
CA LYS A 87 18.70 -24.12 9.09
C LYS A 87 19.68 -24.37 7.95
N ASN A 88 20.97 -24.40 8.24
CA ASN A 88 22.02 -24.80 7.28
C ASN A 88 21.91 -24.10 5.91
N GLY A 89 21.60 -22.80 5.92
CA GLY A 89 21.51 -22.00 4.68
C GLY A 89 20.13 -21.96 4.01
N LYS A 90 19.14 -22.75 4.45
CA LYS A 90 17.79 -22.80 3.86
C LYS A 90 16.70 -22.77 4.90
N TYR A 91 15.48 -22.45 4.49
CA TYR A 91 14.29 -22.47 5.33
C TYR A 91 13.59 -23.82 5.28
N HIS A 92 13.39 -24.45 6.43
CA HIS A 92 12.65 -25.70 6.56
C HIS A 92 11.21 -25.39 6.99
N VAL A 93 10.24 -25.81 6.17
CA VAL A 93 8.82 -25.61 6.44
C VAL A 93 8.44 -26.29 7.75
N LEU A 94 7.76 -25.55 8.62
CA LEU A 94 7.18 -26.08 9.86
C LEU A 94 5.66 -26.18 9.78
N LYS A 95 5.02 -25.23 9.09
CA LYS A 95 3.56 -25.16 8.99
C LYS A 95 3.14 -24.34 7.79
N GLU A 96 2.09 -24.78 7.11
CA GLU A 96 1.40 -24.03 6.06
C GLU A 96 0.05 -23.53 6.58
N PHE A 97 -0.26 -22.26 6.31
CA PHE A 97 -1.53 -21.63 6.67
C PHE A 97 -2.48 -21.52 5.47
N GLY A 98 -1.98 -21.78 4.26
CA GLY A 98 -2.76 -21.68 3.04
C GLY A 98 -2.75 -20.28 2.42
N LYS A 99 -3.67 -20.06 1.48
CA LYS A 99 -3.73 -18.82 0.69
C LYS A 99 -4.17 -17.62 1.51
N GLY A 100 -3.76 -16.44 1.07
CA GLY A 100 -4.25 -15.19 1.65
C GLY A 100 -5.74 -14.99 1.43
N ILE A 101 -6.36 -14.26 2.35
CA ILE A 101 -7.78 -13.91 2.32
C ILE A 101 -7.95 -12.60 1.56
N ASP A 102 -8.99 -12.49 0.74
CA ASP A 102 -9.29 -11.21 0.07
C ASP A 102 -9.58 -10.11 1.09
N GLY A 103 -8.94 -8.96 0.91
CA GLY A 103 -9.16 -7.80 1.75
C GLY A 103 -8.41 -6.57 1.24
N TYR A 104 -8.06 -5.67 2.15
CA TYR A 104 -7.49 -4.37 1.83
C TYR A 104 -6.34 -4.04 2.78
N LEU A 105 -5.21 -3.63 2.21
CA LEU A 105 -4.12 -2.99 2.95
C LEU A 105 -4.26 -1.47 2.83
N TYR A 106 -3.95 -0.75 3.91
CA TYR A 106 -4.02 0.69 3.91
C TYR A 106 -2.73 1.34 3.41
N ILE A 107 -2.87 2.30 2.49
CA ILE A 107 -1.85 3.31 2.24
C ILE A 107 -2.23 4.57 3.01
N SER A 108 -1.34 5.01 3.90
CA SER A 108 -1.49 6.25 4.66
C SER A 108 -0.98 7.44 3.85
N LEU A 109 -1.88 8.38 3.52
CA LEU A 109 -1.57 9.57 2.73
C LEU A 109 -1.78 10.85 3.55
N ASN A 110 -0.75 11.68 3.68
CA ASN A 110 -0.84 13.00 4.28
C ASN A 110 -1.30 14.07 3.26
N SER A 111 -1.59 15.28 3.76
CA SER A 111 -2.08 16.39 2.93
C SER A 111 -1.15 16.73 1.75
N GLN A 112 0.17 16.69 1.93
CA GLN A 112 1.13 17.02 0.87
C GLN A 112 1.11 15.96 -0.23
N GLN A 113 1.08 14.67 0.14
CA GLN A 113 1.00 13.56 -0.80
C GLN A 113 -0.31 13.61 -1.61
N ILE A 114 -1.43 13.94 -0.96
CA ILE A 114 -2.73 14.05 -1.63
C ILE A 114 -2.73 15.24 -2.60
N LYS A 115 -2.15 16.38 -2.25
CA LYS A 115 -1.99 17.51 -3.17
C LYS A 115 -1.21 17.13 -4.44
N LEU A 116 -0.13 16.37 -4.31
CA LEU A 116 0.62 15.88 -5.47
C LEU A 116 -0.23 14.96 -6.37
N ILE A 117 -0.99 14.03 -5.76
CA ILE A 117 -1.90 13.16 -6.50
C ILE A 117 -2.97 13.97 -7.22
N ARG A 118 -3.61 14.92 -6.51
CA ARG A 118 -4.63 15.81 -7.05
C ARG A 118 -4.11 16.65 -8.21
N ASN A 119 -2.94 17.27 -8.08
CA ASN A 119 -2.31 18.05 -9.15
C ASN A 119 -2.12 17.21 -10.42
N LEU A 120 -1.64 15.96 -10.28
CA LEU A 120 -1.50 15.07 -11.42
C LEU A 120 -2.86 14.67 -11.99
N TYR A 121 -3.85 14.41 -11.14
CA TYR A 121 -5.21 14.08 -11.54
C TYR A 121 -5.84 15.21 -12.37
N GLU A 122 -5.72 16.47 -11.92
CA GLU A 122 -6.22 17.68 -12.60
C GLU A 122 -5.53 17.93 -13.96
N LEU A 123 -4.28 17.49 -14.14
CA LEU A 123 -3.59 17.50 -15.43
C LEU A 123 -4.09 16.41 -16.41
N GLY A 124 -5.17 15.71 -16.07
CA GLY A 124 -5.71 14.58 -16.82
C GLY A 124 -5.10 13.23 -16.42
N SER A 125 -4.49 13.16 -15.23
CA SER A 125 -3.92 11.94 -14.63
C SER A 125 -2.73 11.35 -15.40
N ILE A 126 -2.17 12.07 -16.36
CA ILE A 126 -0.97 11.72 -17.14
C ILE A 126 -0.28 13.00 -17.65
N GLU A 127 1.03 13.09 -17.45
CA GLU A 127 1.85 14.24 -17.84
C GLU A 127 3.24 13.81 -18.33
N LYS A 128 3.93 14.67 -19.09
CA LYS A 128 5.36 14.52 -19.38
C LYS A 128 6.15 14.61 -18.07
N ILE A 129 7.08 13.67 -17.85
CA ILE A 129 7.96 13.67 -16.68
C ILE A 129 8.66 15.03 -16.50
N TYR A 130 9.22 15.58 -17.57
CA TYR A 130 9.92 16.87 -17.52
C TYR A 130 9.02 17.99 -16.98
N ASN A 131 7.77 18.08 -17.46
CA ASN A 131 6.83 19.10 -17.01
C ASN A 131 6.45 18.91 -15.55
N TRP A 132 6.25 17.66 -15.13
CA TRP A 132 5.96 17.34 -13.74
C TRP A 132 7.06 17.83 -12.80
N TYR A 133 8.30 17.45 -13.09
CA TYR A 133 9.45 17.75 -12.23
C TYR A 133 9.95 19.20 -12.30
N LYS A 134 9.46 19.99 -13.26
CA LYS A 134 9.67 21.44 -13.26
C LYS A 134 8.98 22.13 -12.08
N ASN A 135 7.83 21.61 -11.67
CA ASN A 135 6.96 22.23 -10.66
C ASN A 135 6.86 21.40 -9.37
N ASN A 136 7.34 20.15 -9.38
CA ASN A 136 7.24 19.23 -8.25
C ASN A 136 8.58 18.53 -8.05
N THR A 137 9.03 18.39 -6.81
CA THR A 137 10.32 17.72 -6.51
C THR A 137 10.20 16.21 -6.36
N THR A 138 8.98 15.68 -6.23
CA THR A 138 8.73 14.27 -5.92
C THR A 138 7.65 13.67 -6.80
N LYS A 139 7.72 12.35 -6.96
CA LYS A 139 6.71 11.53 -7.64
C LYS A 139 5.49 11.35 -6.72
N PRO A 140 4.24 11.57 -7.19
CA PRO A 140 3.06 11.22 -6.41
C PRO A 140 3.01 9.72 -6.10
N LEU A 141 2.45 9.37 -4.94
CA LEU A 141 2.04 7.99 -4.66
C LEU A 141 0.92 7.58 -5.63
N LEU A 142 0.70 6.26 -5.79
CA LEU A 142 -0.27 5.69 -6.74
C LEU A 142 0.04 6.00 -8.23
N SER A 143 1.23 6.52 -8.51
CA SER A 143 1.68 6.88 -9.86
C SER A 143 2.91 6.10 -10.29
N ARG A 144 3.04 5.97 -11.62
CA ARG A 144 4.13 5.27 -12.28
C ARG A 144 4.76 6.16 -13.34
N GLU A 145 6.04 5.95 -13.56
CA GLU A 145 6.81 6.55 -14.66
C GLU A 145 7.04 5.53 -15.75
N GLY A 146 7.05 5.98 -17.01
CA GLY A 146 7.26 5.08 -18.14
C GLY A 146 7.62 5.78 -19.43
N TYR A 147 8.05 4.98 -20.40
CA TYR A 147 8.36 5.43 -21.75
C TYR A 147 7.21 5.11 -22.69
N ILE A 148 6.76 6.12 -23.45
CA ILE A 148 5.65 5.97 -24.41
C ILE A 148 5.92 4.92 -25.48
N LYS A 149 7.19 4.74 -25.87
CA LYS A 149 7.59 3.72 -26.86
C LYS A 149 7.33 2.28 -26.38
N ASN A 150 7.28 2.05 -25.06
CA ASN A 150 7.07 0.72 -24.47
C ASN A 150 5.57 0.46 -24.25
N THR A 151 4.75 0.61 -25.30
CA THR A 151 3.29 0.51 -25.21
C THR A 151 2.79 -0.80 -24.61
N LYS A 152 3.41 -1.93 -24.96
CA LYS A 152 3.08 -3.26 -24.40
C LYS A 152 3.22 -3.33 -22.88
N ASN A 153 4.25 -2.68 -22.32
CA ASN A 153 4.42 -2.63 -20.88
C ASN A 153 3.46 -1.62 -20.24
N LEU A 154 3.23 -0.48 -20.89
CA LEU A 154 2.32 0.55 -20.39
C LEU A 154 0.87 0.06 -20.31
N SER A 155 0.41 -0.76 -21.25
CA SER A 155 -0.98 -1.27 -21.27
C SER A 155 -1.35 -2.09 -20.02
N ASN A 156 -0.37 -2.57 -19.26
CA ASN A 156 -0.61 -3.25 -17.98
C ASN A 156 -1.02 -2.28 -16.85
N TYR A 157 -0.76 -0.98 -17.02
CA TYR A 157 -0.88 0.02 -15.95
C TYR A 157 -1.72 1.24 -16.33
N ILE A 158 -1.93 1.52 -17.61
CA ILE A 158 -2.77 2.62 -18.08
C ILE A 158 -3.64 2.15 -19.24
N SER A 159 -4.90 2.57 -19.26
CA SER A 159 -5.81 2.23 -20.36
C SER A 159 -5.33 2.80 -21.69
N ILE A 160 -5.55 2.04 -22.76
CA ILE A 160 -5.20 2.42 -24.13
C ILE A 160 -5.88 3.73 -24.52
N GLU A 161 -7.12 3.94 -24.09
CA GLU A 161 -7.88 5.16 -24.35
C GLU A 161 -7.22 6.40 -23.73
N ARG A 162 -6.89 6.36 -22.43
CA ARG A 162 -6.18 7.45 -21.75
C ARG A 162 -4.84 7.76 -22.41
N LEU A 163 -4.08 6.72 -22.78
CA LEU A 163 -2.81 6.88 -23.48
C LEU A 163 -2.98 7.52 -24.87
N ARG A 164 -4.01 7.12 -25.63
CA ARG A 164 -4.34 7.72 -26.95
C ARG A 164 -4.73 9.19 -26.82
N LYS A 165 -5.62 9.51 -25.86
CA LYS A 165 -6.05 10.89 -25.57
C LYS A 165 -4.88 11.78 -25.14
N PHE A 166 -3.90 11.23 -24.41
CA PHE A 166 -2.69 11.96 -24.08
C PHE A 166 -1.79 12.20 -25.31
N LYS A 167 -1.57 11.16 -26.13
CA LYS A 167 -0.74 11.24 -27.33
C LYS A 167 -1.30 12.24 -28.35
N SER A 168 -2.61 12.33 -28.52
CA SER A 168 -3.22 13.33 -29.43
C SER A 168 -2.95 14.76 -28.97
N LYS A 169 -2.95 15.02 -27.66
CA LYS A 169 -2.64 16.35 -27.09
C LYS A 169 -1.13 16.65 -27.05
N LYS A 170 -0.29 15.63 -26.85
CA LYS A 170 1.16 15.77 -26.62
C LYS A 170 1.97 14.75 -27.43
N PRO A 171 1.96 14.82 -28.78
CA PRO A 171 2.53 13.77 -29.65
C PRO A 171 4.05 13.59 -29.51
N LYS A 172 4.78 14.64 -29.11
CA LYS A 172 6.25 14.61 -28.92
C LYS A 172 6.69 14.09 -27.55
N ALA A 173 5.78 13.64 -26.69
CA ALA A 173 6.14 13.12 -25.36
C ALA A 173 6.91 11.79 -25.47
N LYS A 174 8.05 11.68 -24.77
CA LYS A 174 8.85 10.44 -24.71
C LYS A 174 8.67 9.70 -23.38
N LYS A 175 8.85 10.41 -22.27
CA LYS A 175 8.67 9.90 -20.91
C LYS A 175 7.45 10.54 -20.25
N ILE A 176 6.67 9.74 -19.55
CA ILE A 176 5.43 10.15 -18.89
C ILE A 176 5.37 9.69 -17.44
N ILE A 177 4.64 10.43 -16.65
CA ILE A 177 4.18 10.07 -15.31
C ILE A 177 2.67 10.01 -15.35
N PHE A 178 2.07 9.00 -14.71
CA PHE A 178 0.63 8.79 -14.76
C PHE A 178 0.13 8.06 -13.51
N ILE A 179 -1.12 8.33 -13.14
CA ILE A 179 -1.83 7.54 -12.13
C ILE A 179 -2.21 6.20 -12.76
N GLU A 180 -1.82 5.10 -12.11
CA GLU A 180 -2.12 3.75 -12.60
C GLU A 180 -3.63 3.51 -12.64
N GLU A 181 -4.11 2.82 -13.67
CA GLU A 181 -5.53 2.59 -13.93
C GLU A 181 -6.24 1.98 -12.73
N LYS A 182 -5.62 0.99 -12.10
CA LYS A 182 -6.14 0.29 -10.92
C LYS A 182 -6.40 1.20 -9.71
N TYR A 183 -5.83 2.41 -9.69
CA TYR A 183 -6.01 3.36 -8.59
C TYR A 183 -6.91 4.54 -8.93
N MET A 184 -7.42 4.64 -10.16
CA MET A 184 -8.21 5.80 -10.60
C MET A 184 -9.45 6.04 -9.71
N LYS A 185 -10.26 4.99 -9.47
CA LYS A 185 -11.42 5.08 -8.57
C LYS A 185 -11.02 5.52 -7.16
N ASN A 186 -9.90 4.97 -6.64
CA ASN A 186 -9.40 5.34 -5.32
C ASN A 186 -8.97 6.80 -5.25
N VAL A 187 -8.36 7.35 -6.31
CA VAL A 187 -7.95 8.75 -6.38
C VAL A 187 -9.16 9.69 -6.40
N GLU A 188 -10.21 9.34 -7.13
CA GLU A 188 -11.45 10.12 -7.17
C GLU A 188 -12.09 10.25 -5.79
N ILE A 189 -12.25 9.12 -5.10
CA ILE A 189 -12.77 9.08 -3.73
C ILE A 189 -11.85 9.82 -2.76
N LEU A 190 -10.54 9.62 -2.88
CA LEU A 190 -9.54 10.31 -2.06
C LEU A 190 -9.67 11.83 -2.16
N ILE A 191 -9.84 12.37 -3.37
CA ILE A 191 -10.00 13.81 -3.59
C ILE A 191 -11.32 14.32 -2.99
N ASP A 192 -12.42 13.56 -3.12
CA ASP A 192 -13.71 13.92 -2.49
C ASP A 192 -13.59 14.00 -0.96
N ILE A 193 -13.02 12.97 -0.32
CA ILE A 193 -12.77 12.98 1.13
C ILE A 193 -11.85 14.14 1.51
N TYR A 194 -10.79 14.37 0.72
CA TYR A 194 -9.84 15.45 0.98
C TYR A 194 -10.49 16.84 0.93
N ASN A 195 -11.41 17.07 -0.02
CA ASN A 195 -12.14 18.34 -0.10
C ASN A 195 -13.02 18.58 1.14
N LYS A 196 -13.64 17.54 1.69
CA LYS A 196 -14.44 17.61 2.93
C LYS A 196 -13.57 17.75 4.19
N SER A 197 -12.30 17.34 4.11
CA SER A 197 -11.43 17.20 5.29
C SER A 197 -11.17 18.50 6.03
N TYR A 198 -11.14 19.65 5.35
CA TYR A 198 -10.84 20.94 5.99
C TYR A 198 -11.94 21.34 6.98
N GLU A 199 -13.20 21.28 6.56
CA GLU A 199 -14.35 21.62 7.39
C GLU A 199 -14.49 20.65 8.56
N LEU A 200 -14.38 19.33 8.29
CA LEU A 200 -14.43 18.30 9.32
C LEU A 200 -13.29 18.47 10.34
N ASN A 201 -12.10 18.82 9.89
CA ASN A 201 -10.97 19.05 10.78
C ASN A 201 -11.12 20.34 11.61
N ASN A 202 -11.85 21.35 11.14
CA ASN A 202 -12.11 22.53 11.96
C ASN A 202 -13.06 22.21 13.14
N LEU A 203 -13.94 21.22 13.00
CA LEU A 203 -14.82 20.77 14.08
C LEU A 203 -14.05 20.15 15.25
N THR A 204 -12.82 19.65 15.06
CA THR A 204 -12.03 19.07 16.15
C THR A 204 -11.47 20.12 17.12
N LYS A 205 -11.59 21.42 16.81
CA LYS A 205 -11.05 22.53 17.62
C LYS A 205 -11.91 22.88 18.84
N THR A 206 -13.17 22.46 18.88
CA THR A 206 -14.09 22.78 19.97
C THR A 206 -14.78 21.52 20.48
N LYS A 207 -15.20 21.52 21.76
CA LYS A 207 -15.95 20.40 22.34
C LYS A 207 -17.27 20.14 21.62
N GLU A 208 -17.99 21.21 21.29
CA GLU A 208 -19.25 21.13 20.52
C GLU A 208 -19.03 20.53 19.13
N GLY A 209 -17.97 20.94 18.43
CA GLY A 209 -17.64 20.39 17.12
C GLY A 209 -17.27 18.91 17.20
N ILE A 210 -16.55 18.48 18.23
CA ILE A 210 -16.26 17.05 18.47
C ILE A 210 -17.55 16.26 18.71
N ASN A 211 -18.50 16.79 19.48
CA ASN A 211 -19.80 16.13 19.69
C ASN A 211 -20.57 16.01 18.36
N LYS A 212 -20.58 17.06 17.54
CA LYS A 212 -21.16 17.02 16.20
C LYS A 212 -20.52 15.96 15.30
N LEU A 213 -19.19 15.81 15.36
CA LEU A 213 -18.48 14.75 14.63
C LEU A 213 -18.94 13.35 15.07
N LYS A 214 -19.09 13.13 16.37
CA LYS A 214 -19.55 11.84 16.92
C LYS A 214 -20.99 11.54 16.52
N GLU A 215 -21.89 12.50 16.63
CA GLU A 215 -23.32 12.32 16.38
C GLU A 215 -23.66 12.18 14.91
N GLN A 216 -23.11 13.06 14.05
CA GLN A 216 -23.50 13.14 12.64
C GLN A 216 -22.64 12.24 11.75
N TYR A 217 -21.36 12.08 12.07
CA TYR A 217 -20.39 11.36 11.24
C TYR A 217 -19.93 10.06 11.87
N LYS A 218 -20.49 9.67 13.03
CA LYS A 218 -20.08 8.47 13.79
C LYS A 218 -18.58 8.44 14.05
N ALA A 219 -17.98 9.61 14.25
CA ALA A 219 -16.55 9.74 14.45
C ALA A 219 -16.12 9.02 15.74
N TYR A 220 -14.93 8.43 15.71
CA TYR A 220 -14.36 7.67 16.82
C TYR A 220 -12.90 8.05 17.05
N GLU A 221 -12.37 7.74 18.23
CA GLU A 221 -10.95 7.95 18.52
C GLU A 221 -10.14 6.74 18.01
N ILE A 222 -9.12 7.00 17.19
CA ILE A 222 -8.20 5.96 16.72
C ILE A 222 -7.04 5.85 17.70
N THR A 223 -6.95 4.69 18.37
CA THR A 223 -5.92 4.43 19.40
C THR A 223 -4.74 3.63 18.86
N LYS A 224 -4.90 2.97 17.72
CA LYS A 224 -3.87 2.18 17.05
C LYS A 224 -3.94 2.37 15.55
N GLU A 225 -2.79 2.28 14.89
CA GLU A 225 -2.73 2.34 13.44
C GLU A 225 -3.49 1.15 12.83
N LYS A 226 -4.38 1.45 11.88
CA LYS A 226 -5.08 0.44 11.09
C LYS A 226 -4.26 0.14 9.84
N GLU A 227 -3.72 -1.08 9.76
CA GLU A 227 -2.93 -1.52 8.61
C GLU A 227 -3.75 -2.24 7.53
N GLU A 228 -4.84 -2.89 7.92
CA GLU A 228 -5.65 -3.73 7.04
C GLU A 228 -7.15 -3.71 7.39
N SER A 229 -7.98 -4.16 6.46
CA SER A 229 -9.43 -4.27 6.60
C SER A 229 -10.00 -5.34 5.65
N LEU A 230 -11.06 -6.03 6.08
CA LEU A 230 -11.82 -6.93 5.20
C LEU A 230 -12.76 -6.16 4.25
N GLU A 231 -13.13 -4.93 4.62
CA GLU A 231 -14.01 -4.08 3.84
C GLU A 231 -13.24 -2.91 3.21
N SER A 232 -13.69 -2.45 2.04
CA SER A 232 -13.19 -1.25 1.38
C SER A 232 -13.67 0.02 2.08
N THR A 233 -13.10 0.31 3.25
CA THR A 233 -13.43 1.51 4.03
C THR A 233 -12.29 2.50 3.95
N TYR A 234 -12.55 3.74 3.54
CA TYR A 234 -11.58 4.84 3.60
C TYR A 234 -11.67 5.49 4.97
N ILE A 235 -10.53 5.86 5.55
CA ILE A 235 -10.52 6.42 6.91
C ILE A 235 -9.86 7.79 6.86
N LEU A 236 -10.63 8.84 7.17
CA LEU A 236 -10.10 10.18 7.36
C LEU A 236 -9.69 10.33 8.82
N GLU A 237 -8.39 10.49 9.07
CA GLU A 237 -7.85 10.80 10.40
C GLU A 237 -7.66 12.31 10.50
N LEU A 238 -8.47 12.93 11.35
CA LEU A 238 -8.42 14.33 11.72
C LEU A 238 -7.42 14.56 12.85
N ASP A 239 -7.24 15.81 13.22
CA ASP A 239 -6.44 16.18 14.40
C ASP A 239 -7.09 15.60 15.68
N ASN A 240 -6.32 15.50 16.77
CA ASN A 240 -6.72 14.84 18.02
C ASN A 240 -7.07 13.34 17.86
N ASN A 241 -6.55 12.67 16.82
CA ASN A 241 -6.80 11.26 16.54
C ASN A 241 -8.28 10.91 16.39
N ILE A 242 -9.10 11.85 15.93
CA ILE A 242 -10.50 11.58 15.59
C ILE A 242 -10.55 11.05 14.16
N ALA A 243 -11.19 9.90 13.98
CA ALA A 243 -11.31 9.21 12.69
C ALA A 243 -12.77 9.14 12.24
N ILE A 244 -12.97 9.20 10.92
CA ILE A 244 -14.27 9.03 10.26
C ILE A 244 -14.10 8.01 9.13
N ASP A 245 -14.97 7.01 9.13
CA ASP A 245 -15.00 5.97 8.12
C ASP A 245 -15.95 6.37 6.96
N PHE A 246 -15.48 6.22 5.74
CA PHE A 246 -16.27 6.44 4.52
C PHE A 246 -16.35 5.14 3.72
N LYS A 247 -17.58 4.73 3.38
CA LYS A 247 -17.86 3.56 2.55
C LYS A 247 -18.44 4.04 1.20
N TYR A 248 -17.88 3.55 0.10
CA TYR A 248 -18.21 3.91 -1.29
C TYR A 248 -18.37 2.66 -2.17
#